data_AF-A0A8S3XE05-F1
#
_entry.id   AF-A0A8S3XE05-F1
#
_cell.length_a   1.000
_cell.length_b   1.000
_cell.length_c   1.000
_cell.angle_alpha   90.00
_cell.angle_beta   90.00
_cell.angle_gamma   90.00
#
_symmetry.space_group_name_H-M   'P 1'
#
loop_
_entity.id
_entity.type
_entity.pdbx_description
1 polymer ?
#
loop_
_entity_poly.entity_id
_entity_poly.type
_entity_poly.pdbx_seq_one_letter_code
_entity_poly.pdbx_strand_id
1 'polypeptide(L)'
;MATVGDVCAGLAQHKATLLRELCDTNLLDVLVKKGLFSLNELELITSAADADKCNYFIEVVSKQSGGKLHELCTVLNKECPKLSKELINDRQRYIINGFSVTNGAKENMVMNHNLNRFV
;
A
#
# COMPACT_ATOMS: atom_id res chain seq x y z
N MET A 1 -0.49 7.40 -13.58
CA MET A 1 -1.61 6.75 -12.86
C MET A 1 -1.01 5.66 -11.99
N ALA A 2 -1.50 5.45 -10.76
CA ALA A 2 -1.05 4.31 -9.96
C ALA A 2 -1.40 3.02 -10.73
N THR A 3 -0.43 2.14 -10.94
CA THR A 3 -0.67 0.86 -11.60
C THR A 3 -1.25 -0.12 -10.58
N VAL A 4 -1.86 -1.21 -11.08
CA VAL A 4 -2.33 -2.31 -10.22
C VAL A 4 -1.23 -2.81 -9.28
N GLY A 5 0.01 -2.85 -9.78
CA GLY A 5 1.19 -3.24 -9.00
C GLY A 5 1.46 -2.30 -7.82
N ASP A 6 1.36 -0.99 -8.02
CA ASP A 6 1.54 0.00 -6.94
C ASP A 6 0.49 -0.15 -5.84
N VAL A 7 -0.76 -0.41 -6.23
CA VAL A 7 -1.87 -0.62 -5.28
C VAL A 7 -1.67 -1.92 -4.50
N CYS A 8 -1.33 -3.02 -5.18
CA CYS A 8 -1.09 -4.31 -4.54
C CYS A 8 0.11 -4.26 -3.58
N ALA A 9 1.20 -3.59 -3.96
CA ALA A 9 2.38 -3.41 -3.11
C ALA A 9 2.04 -2.60 -1.85
N GLY A 10 1.31 -1.50 -2.00
CA GLY A 10 0.87 -0.69 -0.86
C GLY A 10 -0.05 -1.47 0.09
N LEU A 11 -1.01 -2.23 -0.44
CA LEU A 11 -1.89 -3.09 0.38
C LEU A 11 -1.10 -4.17 1.12
N ALA A 12 -0.08 -4.77 0.47
CA ALA A 12 0.77 -5.79 1.06
C ALA A 12 1.68 -5.23 2.18
N GLN A 13 2.06 -3.96 2.10
CA GLN A 13 2.88 -3.30 3.12
C GLN A 13 2.05 -2.90 4.35
N HIS A 14 0.74 -2.66 4.17
CA HIS A 14 -0.17 -2.20 5.21
C HIS A 14 -1.19 -3.27 5.65
N LYS A 15 -0.79 -4.55 5.67
CA LYS A 15 -1.67 -5.70 6.00
C LYS A 15 -2.40 -5.58 7.33
N ALA A 16 -1.77 -5.01 8.36
CA ALA A 16 -2.39 -4.86 9.68
C ALA A 16 -3.57 -3.88 9.65
N THR A 17 -3.38 -2.73 8.99
CA THR A 17 -4.44 -1.74 8.78
C THR A 17 -5.52 -2.31 7.86
N LEU A 18 -5.12 -2.95 6.75
CA LEU A 18 -6.06 -3.60 5.82
C LEU A 18 -6.93 -4.65 6.52
N LEU A 19 -6.34 -5.54 7.32
CA LEU A 19 -7.06 -6.57 8.06
C LEU A 19 -8.10 -5.96 9.00
N ARG A 20 -7.71 -4.90 9.73
CA ARG A 20 -8.63 -4.19 10.62
C ARG A 20 -9.80 -3.64 9.83
N GLU A 21 -9.55 -2.93 8.72
CA GLU A 21 -10.64 -2.37 7.92
C GLU A 21 -11.50 -3.48 7.29
N LEU A 22 -10.93 -4.60 6.86
CA LEU A 22 -11.69 -5.75 6.34
C LEU A 22 -12.62 -6.39 7.38
N CYS A 23 -12.29 -6.31 8.67
CA CYS A 23 -13.13 -6.84 9.75
C CYS A 23 -14.08 -5.80 10.36
N ASP A 24 -13.67 -4.53 10.47
CA ASP A 24 -14.42 -3.46 11.15
C ASP A 24 -15.37 -2.70 10.21
N THR A 25 -15.19 -2.83 8.89
CA THR A 25 -15.97 -2.08 7.90
C THR A 25 -16.74 -2.98 6.95
N ASN A 26 -17.74 -2.42 6.27
CA ASN A 26 -18.51 -3.11 5.23
C ASN A 26 -17.83 -3.04 3.84
N LEU A 27 -16.50 -2.86 3.79
CA LEU A 27 -15.76 -2.66 2.54
C LEU A 27 -16.07 -3.75 1.52
N LEU A 28 -16.02 -5.02 1.91
CA LEU A 28 -16.24 -6.14 0.98
C LEU A 28 -17.67 -6.14 0.41
N ASP A 29 -18.68 -5.83 1.23
CA ASP A 29 -20.07 -5.74 0.80
C ASP A 29 -20.27 -4.59 -0.21
N VAL A 30 -19.63 -3.44 0.03
CA VAL A 30 -19.64 -2.30 -0.89
C VAL A 30 -18.93 -2.64 -2.20
N LEU A 31 -17.80 -3.35 -2.15
CA LEU A 31 -17.07 -3.80 -3.34
C LEU A 31 -17.90 -4.78 -4.18
N VAL A 32 -18.67 -5.68 -3.55
CA VAL A 32 -19.60 -6.57 -4.25
C VAL A 32 -20.76 -5.79 -4.87
N LYS A 33 -21.38 -4.87 -4.13
CA LYS A 33 -22.47 -4.01 -4.65
C LYS A 33 -22.04 -3.18 -5.86
N LYS A 34 -20.77 -2.78 -5.91
CA LYS A 34 -20.16 -2.05 -7.03
C LYS A 34 -19.80 -2.94 -8.22
N GLY A 35 -19.94 -4.26 -8.12
CA GLY A 35 -19.54 -5.21 -9.17
C GLY A 35 -18.01 -5.33 -9.34
N LEU A 36 -17.26 -4.88 -8.32
CA LEU A 36 -15.82 -5.06 -8.27
C LEU A 36 -15.51 -6.49 -7.84
N PHE A 37 -16.13 -6.94 -6.75
CA PHE A 37 -15.97 -8.28 -6.21
C PHE A 37 -17.22 -9.11 -6.49
N SER A 38 -17.04 -10.42 -6.56
CA SER A 38 -18.11 -11.40 -6.66
C SER A 38 -18.50 -11.88 -5.26
N LEU A 39 -19.73 -12.38 -5.09
CA LEU A 39 -20.16 -12.98 -3.82
C LEU A 39 -19.25 -14.14 -3.39
N ASN A 40 -18.72 -14.91 -4.36
CA ASN A 40 -17.75 -15.97 -4.09
C ASN A 40 -16.42 -15.41 -3.52
N GLU A 41 -15.94 -14.27 -4.01
CA GLU A 41 -14.71 -13.64 -3.52
C GLU A 41 -14.90 -13.05 -2.12
N LEU A 42 -16.08 -12.48 -1.85
CA LEU A 42 -16.49 -12.05 -0.51
C LEU A 42 -16.49 -13.22 0.47
N GLU A 43 -17.13 -14.34 0.11
CA GLU A 43 -17.21 -15.53 0.97
C GLU A 43 -15.82 -16.14 1.23
N LEU A 44 -14.97 -16.19 0.19
CA LEU A 44 -13.59 -16.67 0.29
C LEU A 44 -12.77 -15.83 1.28
N ILE A 45 -12.85 -14.51 1.18
CA ILE A 45 -12.08 -13.61 2.06
C ILE A 45 -12.65 -13.63 3.48
N THR A 46 -13.97 -13.66 3.65
CA THR A 46 -14.58 -13.66 4.99
C THR A 46 -14.39 -14.97 5.74
N SER A 47 -14.37 -16.11 5.03
CA SER A 47 -14.15 -17.43 5.61
C SER A 47 -12.69 -17.79 5.84
N ALA A 48 -11.74 -17.05 5.24
CA ALA A 48 -10.32 -17.28 5.41
C ALA A 48 -9.81 -16.88 6.80
N ALA A 49 -8.68 -17.44 7.22
CA ALA A 49 -7.97 -17.01 8.42
C ALA A 49 -7.45 -15.58 8.25
N ASP A 50 -7.36 -14.82 9.34
CA ASP A 50 -6.95 -13.41 9.32
C ASP A 50 -5.60 -13.16 8.62
N ALA A 51 -4.66 -14.11 8.73
CA ALA A 51 -3.38 -14.07 8.05
C ALA A 51 -3.48 -14.15 6.51
N ASP A 52 -4.55 -14.78 6.01
CA ASP A 52 -4.80 -15.04 4.60
C ASP A 52 -5.81 -14.07 3.98
N LYS A 53 -6.73 -13.48 4.76
CA LYS A 53 -7.74 -12.51 4.27
C LYS A 53 -7.09 -11.41 3.42
N CYS A 54 -6.00 -10.84 3.93
CA CYS A 54 -5.25 -9.80 3.22
C CYS A 54 -4.63 -10.33 1.92
N ASN A 55 -4.10 -11.55 1.93
CA ASN A 55 -3.50 -12.15 0.73
C ASN A 55 -4.57 -12.39 -0.35
N TYR A 56 -5.72 -12.98 0.03
CA TYR A 56 -6.84 -13.18 -0.89
C TYR A 56 -7.38 -11.86 -1.43
N PHE A 57 -7.54 -10.84 -0.58
CA PHE A 57 -7.97 -9.52 -1.03
C PHE A 57 -7.02 -8.94 -2.08
N ILE A 58 -5.70 -8.96 -1.81
CA ILE A 58 -4.68 -8.46 -2.75
C ILE A 58 -4.68 -9.28 -4.03
N GLU A 59 -4.85 -10.60 -3.94
CA GLU A 59 -4.92 -11.47 -5.11
C GLU A 59 -6.12 -11.11 -6.00
N VAL A 60 -7.31 -10.91 -5.41
CA VAL A 60 -8.51 -10.45 -6.14
C VAL A 60 -8.24 -9.10 -6.80
N VAL A 61 -7.67 -8.14 -6.08
CA VAL A 61 -7.31 -6.82 -6.63
C VAL A 61 -6.33 -6.95 -7.80
N SER A 62 -5.34 -7.83 -7.71
CA SER A 62 -4.34 -8.03 -8.76
C SER A 62 -4.93 -8.60 -10.05
N LYS A 63 -6.03 -9.35 -9.95
CA LYS A 63 -6.79 -9.89 -11.08
C LYS A 63 -7.74 -8.86 -11.73
N GLN A 64 -7.94 -7.69 -11.10
CA GLN A 64 -8.83 -6.67 -11.65
C GLN A 64 -8.20 -5.89 -12.81
N SER A 65 -9.01 -5.61 -13.82
CA SER A 65 -8.63 -4.75 -14.93
C SER A 65 -8.57 -3.27 -14.51
N GLY A 66 -7.67 -2.49 -15.13
CA GLY A 66 -7.40 -1.09 -14.75
C GLY A 66 -8.63 -0.17 -14.64
N GLY A 67 -9.70 -0.44 -15.40
CA GLY A 67 -10.96 0.30 -15.29
C GLY A 67 -11.68 0.11 -13.95
N LYS A 68 -11.68 -1.11 -13.41
CA LYS A 68 -12.24 -1.42 -12.09
C LYS A 68 -11.35 -0.95 -10.94
N LEU A 69 -10.04 -0.83 -11.20
CA LEU A 69 -9.07 -0.39 -10.20
C LEU A 69 -9.31 1.05 -9.72
N HIS A 70 -9.75 1.94 -10.61
CA HIS A 70 -10.05 3.32 -10.26
C HIS A 70 -11.24 3.42 -9.27
N GLU A 71 -12.30 2.65 -9.55
CA GLU A 71 -13.46 2.58 -8.66
C GLU A 71 -13.09 1.93 -7.32
N LEU A 72 -12.24 0.88 -7.34
CA LEU A 72 -11.72 0.26 -6.12
C LEU A 72 -10.94 1.27 -5.24
N CYS A 73 -10.04 2.05 -5.83
CA CYS A 73 -9.31 3.10 -5.11
C CYS A 73 -10.26 4.16 -4.54
N THR A 74 -11.34 4.50 -5.27
CA THR A 74 -12.35 5.45 -4.82
C THR A 74 -13.13 4.93 -3.62
N VAL A 75 -13.54 3.66 -3.66
CA VAL A 75 -14.22 2.99 -2.55
C VAL A 75 -13.30 2.89 -1.33
N LEU A 76 -12.03 2.48 -1.51
CA LEU A 76 -11.06 2.43 -0.42
C LEU A 76 -10.85 3.80 0.24
N ASN A 77 -10.77 4.88 -0.54
CA ASN A 77 -10.62 6.23 0.01
C ASN A 77 -11.85 6.70 0.81
N LYS A 78 -13.03 6.14 0.53
CA LYS A 78 -14.29 6.50 1.19
C LYS A 78 -14.55 5.65 2.42
N GLU A 79 -14.44 4.33 2.28
CA GLU A 79 -14.74 3.36 3.35
C GLU A 79 -13.56 3.21 4.32
N CYS A 80 -12.33 3.34 3.82
CA CYS A 80 -11.10 3.11 4.59
C CYS A 80 -10.14 4.32 4.55
N PRO A 81 -10.55 5.51 5.01
CA PRO A 81 -9.76 6.74 4.87
C PRO A 81 -8.42 6.68 5.59
N LYS A 82 -8.29 5.86 6.65
CA LYS A 82 -7.01 5.62 7.34
C LYS A 82 -6.04 4.83 6.46
N LEU A 83 -6.51 3.72 5.89
CA LEU A 83 -5.73 2.90 4.97
C LEU A 83 -5.30 3.70 3.74
N SER A 84 -6.20 4.50 3.16
CA SER A 84 -5.87 5.34 2.00
C SER A 84 -4.87 6.43 2.32
N LYS A 85 -4.94 7.06 3.50
CA LYS A 85 -3.90 8.01 3.95
C LYS A 85 -2.54 7.33 4.06
N GLU A 86 -2.48 6.16 4.69
CA GLU A 86 -1.24 5.38 4.82
C GLU A 86 -0.69 4.98 3.45
N LEU A 87 -1.54 4.50 2.53
CA LEU A 87 -1.18 4.17 1.14
C LEU A 87 -0.61 5.38 0.37
N ILE A 88 -1.22 6.56 0.50
CA ILE A 88 -0.75 7.79 -0.16
C ILE A 88 0.58 8.25 0.45
N ASN A 89 0.71 8.19 1.77
CA ASN A 89 1.92 8.56 2.49
C ASN A 89 3.08 7.62 2.15
N ASP A 90 2.80 6.32 2.03
CA ASP A 90 3.79 5.32 1.62
C ASP A 90 4.17 5.48 0.15
N ARG A 91 3.22 5.79 -0.73
CA ARG A 91 3.51 6.17 -2.11
C ARG A 91 4.37 7.42 -2.20
N GLN A 92 4.16 8.43 -1.35
CA GLN A 92 5.06 9.59 -1.28
C GLN A 92 6.46 9.16 -0.84
N ARG A 93 6.57 8.25 0.14
CA ARG A 93 7.86 7.64 0.49
C ARG A 93 8.45 6.85 -0.66
N TYR A 94 7.69 6.09 -1.43
CA TYR A 94 8.19 5.33 -2.58
C TYR A 94 8.55 6.22 -3.78
N ILE A 95 7.89 7.37 -3.96
CA ILE A 95 8.28 8.37 -4.97
C ILE A 95 9.54 9.13 -4.53
N ILE A 96 9.63 9.47 -3.24
CA ILE A 96 10.81 10.12 -2.65
C ILE A 96 12.00 9.14 -2.57
N ASN A 97 11.74 7.85 -2.34
CA ASN A 97 12.75 6.80 -2.14
C ASN A 97 12.99 5.94 -3.40
N GLY A 98 12.13 6.06 -4.42
CA GLY A 98 12.22 5.38 -5.72
C GLY A 98 13.00 6.17 -6.77
N PHE A 99 13.52 7.34 -6.41
CA PHE A 99 14.58 8.05 -7.14
C PHE A 99 15.87 8.08 -6.30
N SER A 100 16.29 6.93 -5.78
CA SER A 100 17.63 6.76 -5.22
C SER A 100 18.14 5.34 -5.40
N VAL A 101 18.30 4.93 -6.67
CA VAL A 101 19.36 3.99 -7.01
C VAL A 101 20.27 4.65 -8.05
N THR A 102 21.47 5.02 -7.58
CA THR A 102 22.69 5.44 -8.30
C THR A 102 22.57 6.74 -9.11
N ASN A 103 23.34 7.83 -8.90
CA ASN A 103 24.78 7.90 -8.68
C ASN A 103 25.20 9.38 -8.40
N GLY A 104 26.28 9.61 -7.63
CA GLY A 104 27.04 10.87 -7.57
C GLY A 104 26.70 11.78 -6.39
N ALA A 105 27.50 11.78 -5.31
CA ALA A 105 28.60 12.74 -5.12
C ALA A 105 28.13 14.19 -5.39
N LYS A 106 28.11 15.11 -4.42
CA LYS A 106 29.16 15.56 -3.49
C LYS A 106 28.40 16.38 -2.39
N GLU A 107 28.89 16.75 -1.20
CA GLU A 107 30.14 17.40 -0.81
C GLU A 107 30.27 17.35 0.73
N ASN A 108 31.53 17.41 1.19
CA ASN A 108 31.95 17.88 2.51
C ASN A 108 31.66 17.04 3.76
N MET A 109 32.51 16.04 3.99
CA MET A 109 33.23 16.00 5.27
C MET A 109 34.66 16.48 5.04
N VAL A 110 34.85 17.81 5.06
CA VAL A 110 36.17 18.42 5.09
C VAL A 110 36.88 17.93 6.35
N MET A 111 38.09 17.40 6.19
CA MET A 111 38.98 17.02 7.27
C MET A 111 39.10 18.16 8.30
N ASN A 112 38.68 17.91 9.54
CA ASN A 112 39.20 18.71 10.65
C ASN A 112 40.52 18.05 11.11
N HIS A 113 41.64 18.52 10.55
CA HIS A 113 42.95 18.31 11.14
C HIS A 113 42.97 18.98 12.52
N ASN A 114 42.73 18.20 13.55
CA ASN A 114 42.98 18.61 14.91
C ASN A 114 44.49 18.56 15.16
N LEU A 115 45.18 19.64 14.80
CA LEU A 115 46.56 19.89 15.18
C LEU A 115 46.59 20.40 16.63
N ASN A 116 46.44 19.48 17.57
CA ASN A 116 46.71 19.66 18.99
C ASN A 116 47.38 18.36 19.46
N ARG A 117 48.42 18.29 20.27
CA ARG A 117 49.25 19.28 20.98
C ARG A 117 50.10 18.39 21.90
N PHE A 118 51.43 18.52 21.90
CA PHE A 118 52.36 18.00 22.94
C PHE A 118 52.44 16.45 23.06
N VAL A 119 53.60 15.80 23.22
CA VAL A 119 54.83 16.08 23.98
C VAL A 119 56.02 15.46 23.24
#